data_AF-A0A940P712-F1
#
_entry.id   AF-A0A940P712-F1
#
_cell.length_a   1.000
_cell.length_b   1.000
_cell.length_c   1.000
_cell.angle_alpha   90.00
_cell.angle_beta   90.00
_cell.angle_gamma   90.00
#
_symmetry.space_group_name_H-M   'P 1'
#
loop_
_entity.id
_entity.type
_entity.pdbx_description
1 polymer ?
#
loop_
_entity_poly.entity_id
_entity_poly.type
_entity_poly.pdbx_seq_one_letter_code
_entity_poly.pdbx_strand_id
1 'polypeptide(L)' 'WGASRSIVRFAPKLMVSLYHRNEDIYELPLLVKRINPRYKLYIRHQPYIPAWENNLIAICEDSSTQYGE' A
#
# COMPACT_ATOMS: atom_id res chain seq x y z
N TRP A 1 5.67 7.65 14.31
CA TRP A 1 5.47 9.03 13.84
C TRP A 1 4.66 9.02 12.54
N GLY A 2 4.07 10.15 12.16
CA GLY A 2 3.11 10.21 11.04
C GLY A 2 1.88 9.32 11.29
N ALA A 3 1.32 8.75 10.22
CA ALA A 3 0.10 7.93 10.27
C ALA A 3 0.28 6.52 10.88
N SER A 4 1.49 6.13 11.30
CA SER A 4 1.80 4.76 11.79
C SER A 4 0.84 4.24 12.87
N ARG A 5 0.51 5.05 13.90
CA ARG A 5 -0.42 4.64 14.96
C ARG A 5 -1.82 4.33 14.43
N SER A 6 -2.31 5.14 13.48
CA SER A 6 -3.62 4.93 12.85
C SER A 6 -3.62 3.71 11.94
N ILE A 7 -2.54 3.49 11.19
CA ILE A 7 -2.38 2.32 10.31
C ILE A 7 -2.39 1.02 11.13
N VAL A 8 -1.66 0.98 12.26
CA VAL A 8 -1.66 -0.18 13.15
C VAL A 8 -3.04 -0.40 13.79
N ARG A 9 -3.68 0.67 14.27
CA ARG A 9 -4.93 0.56 15.04
C ARG A 9 -6.14 0.23 14.18
N PHE A 10 -6.25 0.81 12.99
CA PHE A 10 -7.45 0.74 12.17
C PHE A 10 -7.28 -0.11 10.90
N ALA A 11 -6.06 -0.52 10.57
CA ALA A 11 -5.74 -1.32 9.38
C ALA A 11 -6.45 -0.86 8.09
N PRO A 12 -6.49 0.45 7.76
CA PRO A 12 -7.22 0.95 6.60
C PRO A 12 -6.61 0.41 5.30
N LYS A 13 -7.39 0.38 4.21
CA LYS A 13 -6.83 0.16 2.88
C LYS A 13 -5.94 1.34 2.50
N LEU A 14 -4.75 1.07 1.98
CA LEU A 14 -3.78 2.10 1.59
C LEU A 14 -3.60 2.10 0.07
N MET A 15 -3.50 3.30 -0.50
CA MET A 15 -3.02 3.54 -1.86
C MET A 15 -1.88 4.57 -1.75
N VAL A 16 -0.67 4.17 -2.15
CA VAL A 16 0.54 4.97 -1.97
C VAL A 16 1.24 5.10 -3.30
N SER A 17 1.57 6.33 -3.70
CA SER A 17 2.32 6.60 -4.93
C SER A 17 3.77 6.13 -4.82
N LEU A 18 4.25 5.43 -5.85
CA LEU A 18 5.59 4.82 -5.91
C LEU A 18 6.54 5.52 -6.90
N TYR A 19 6.17 6.67 -7.44
CA TYR A 19 6.88 7.29 -8.57
C TYR A 19 7.72 8.51 -8.22
N HIS A 20 7.75 8.93 -6.95
CA HIS A 20 8.45 10.17 -6.56
C HIS A 20 9.97 9.97 -6.45
N ARG A 21 10.39 8.78 -6.03
CA ARG A 21 11.80 8.38 -5.92
C ARG A 21 11.97 6.95 -6.40
N ASN A 22 13.17 6.62 -6.90
CA ASN A 22 13.47 5.26 -7.33
C ASN A 22 13.34 4.26 -6.18
N GLU A 23 13.61 4.72 -4.96
CA GLU A 23 13.61 3.91 -3.75
C GLU A 23 12.21 3.58 -3.24
N ASP A 24 11.20 4.37 -3.63
CA ASP A 24 9.82 4.20 -3.17
C ASP A 24 9.28 2.79 -3.47
N ILE A 25 9.70 2.19 -4.60
CA ILE A 25 9.26 0.86 -5.03
C ILE A 25 9.65 -0.26 -4.05
N TYR A 26 10.66 -0.06 -3.20
CA TYR A 26 11.08 -1.04 -2.19
C TYR A 26 10.98 -0.51 -0.76
N GLU A 27 11.27 0.76 -0.50
CA GLU A 27 11.22 1.32 0.86
C GLU A 27 9.79 1.37 1.41
N LEU A 28 8.82 1.81 0.61
CA LEU A 28 7.44 1.97 1.05
C LEU A 28 6.75 0.61 1.33
N PRO A 29 6.88 -0.42 0.46
CA PRO A 29 6.44 -1.78 0.79
C PRO A 29 7.02 -2.32 2.10
N LEU A 30 8.34 -2.16 2.30
CA LEU A 30 9.03 -2.62 3.51
C LEU A 30 8.56 -1.85 4.75
N LEU A 31 8.33 -0.54 4.63
CA LEU A 31 7.81 0.29 5.70
C LEU A 31 6.39 -0.14 6.09
N VAL A 32 5.49 -0.33 5.12
CA VAL A 32 4.11 -0.78 5.38
C VAL A 32 4.12 -2.13 6.09
N LYS A 33 4.93 -3.09 5.64
CA LYS A 33 5.10 -4.40 6.30
C LYS A 33 5.65 -4.30 7.71
N ARG A 34 6.59 -3.37 7.95
CA ARG A 34 7.14 -3.12 9.29
C ARG A 34 6.11 -2.49 10.23
N ILE A 35 5.27 -1.60 9.72
CA ILE A 35 4.17 -0.98 10.48
C ILE A 35 3.12 -2.03 10.82
N ASN A 36 2.66 -2.82 9.85
CA ASN A 36 1.72 -3.91 10.08
C ASN A 36 1.99 -5.07 9.10
N PRO A 37 2.47 -6.23 9.60
CA PRO A 37 2.89 -7.35 8.74
C PRO A 37 1.73 -8.02 8.00
N ARG A 38 0.48 -7.78 8.43
CA ARG A 38 -0.74 -8.41 7.89
C ARG A 38 -1.22 -7.81 6.57
N TYR A 39 -0.65 -6.69 6.13
CA TYR A 39 -0.98 -6.12 4.82
C TYR A 39 -0.50 -7.01 3.69
N LYS A 40 -1.41 -7.45 2.81
CA LYS A 40 -1.08 -7.91 1.46
C LYS A 40 -0.81 -6.70 0.58
N LEU A 41 0.24 -6.79 -0.24
CA LEU A 41 0.73 -5.71 -1.07
C LEU A 41 0.53 -6.05 -2.53
N TYR A 42 0.03 -5.10 -3.30
CA TYR A 42 -0.19 -5.20 -4.74
C TYR A 42 0.35 -3.94 -5.40
N ILE A 43 0.99 -4.09 -6.55
CA ILE A 43 1.41 -2.94 -7.36
C ILE A 43 0.47 -2.84 -8.55
N ARG A 44 -0.18 -1.69 -8.69
CA ARG A 44 -0.99 -1.37 -9.86
C ARG A 44 -0.14 -0.56 -10.82
N HIS A 45 0.04 -1.11 -12.02
CA HIS A 45 0.64 -0.42 -13.16
C HIS A 45 -0.49 -0.03 -14.13
N GLN A 46 -0.64 1.26 -14.40
CA GLN A 46 -1.60 1.73 -15.39
C GLN A 46 -0.93 1.71 -16.78
N PRO A 47 -1.60 1.20 -17.83
CA PRO A 47 -1.00 1.05 -19.17
C PRO A 47 -0.86 2.39 -19.94
N TYR A 48 -0.82 3.53 -19.25
CA TYR A 48 -0.72 4.85 -19.85
C TYR A 48 0.69 5.44 -19.66
N ILE A 49 1.19 6.16 -20.67
CA ILE A 49 2.53 6.75 -20.73
C ILE A 49 2.39 8.21 -20.25
N PRO A 50 2.50 8.46 -18.94
CA PRO A 50 3.80 8.47 -18.27
C PRO A 50 3.89 7.52 -17.05
N ALA A 51 5.11 7.09 -16.71
CA ALA A 51 5.42 6.18 -15.59
C ALA A 51 5.10 6.73 -14.17
N TRP A 52 4.36 7.84 -14.09
CA TRP A 52 3.98 8.56 -12.86
C TRP A 52 2.74 7.99 -12.17
N GLU A 53 2.25 6.81 -12.56
CA GLU A 53 1.03 6.21 -12.01
C GLU A 53 1.26 4.85 -11.33
N ASN A 54 2.51 4.52 -11.00
CA ASN A 54 2.77 3.34 -10.17
C ASN A 54 2.27 3.57 -8.75
N ASN A 55 1.34 2.72 -8.31
CA ASN A 55 0.74 2.80 -6.99
C ASN A 55 0.84 1.47 -6.25
N LEU A 56 1.22 1.53 -4.97
CA LEU A 56 1.15 0.44 -4.02
C LEU A 56 -0.23 0.42 -3.39
N ILE A 57 -0.92 -0.70 -3.53
CA ILE A 57 -2.17 -1.00 -2.83
C ILE A 57 -1.84 -1.94 -1.68
N ALA A 58 -2.19 -1.56 -0.45
CA ALA A 58 -2.03 -2.41 0.73
C ALA A 58 -3.40 -2.72 1.36
N ILE A 59 -3.72 -4.00 1.49
CA ILE A 59 -4.99 -4.50 2.05
C ILE A 59 -4.67 -5.45 3.20
N CYS A 60 -5.19 -5.18 4.40
CA CYS A 60 -5.02 -6.07 5.55
C CYS A 60 -6.00 -7.23 5.43
N GLU A 61 -5.52 -8.46 5.52
CA GLU A 61 -6.43 -9.59 5.74
C GLU A 61 -6.92 -9.53 7.19
N ASP A 62 -8.21 -9.20 7.36
CA ASP A 62 -9.11 -9.75 8.39
C ASP A 62 -10.59 -9.39 8.09
N SER A 63 -11.39 -10.47 8.14
CA SER A 63 -12.82 -10.71 8.41
C SER A 63 -14.00 -9.83 7.94
N SER A 64 -13.86 -8.67 7.30
CA SER A 64 -15.07 -7.92 6.87
C SER A 64 -15.05 -7.33 5.46
N THR A 65 -13.99 -7.57 4.69
CA THR A 65 -13.95 -7.13 3.29
C THR A 65 -14.68 -8.16 2.43
N GLN A 66 -16.01 -8.12 2.44
CA GLN A 66 -16.82 -8.59 1.31
C GLN A 66 -16.46 -7.71 0.12
N TYR A 67 -15.51 -8.15 -0.70
CA TYR A 67 -15.48 -7.79 -2.11
C TYR A 67 -15.89 -9.07 -2.81
N GLY A 68 -17.20 -9.17 -3.06
CA GLY A 68 -17.78 -10.23 -3.84
C GLY A 68 -17.43 -10.11 -5.33
N GLU A 69 -17.89 -11.13 -6.05
CA GLU A 69 -18.53 -11.07 -7.38
C GLU A 69 -18.28 -9.82 -8.24
#